data_AF-A0A2G8S093-F1
#
_entry.id   AF-A0A2G8S093-F1
#
_cell.length_a   1.000
_cell.length_b   1.000
_cell.length_c   1.000
_cell.angle_alpha   90.00
_cell.angle_beta   90.00
_cell.angle_gamma   90.00
#
_symmetry.space_group_name_H-M   'P 1'
#
loop_
_entity.id
_entity.type
_entity.pdbx_description
1 polymer ?
#
loop_
_entity_poly.entity_id
_entity_poly.type
_entity_poly.pdbx_seq_one_letter_code
_entity_poly.pdbx_strand_id
1 'polypeptide(L)'
;MAAENGYYSNAVHQLRSKQSVVLPTVEPSPGTSLQARQAPHVTPPATHIPLDEEFYVYDTYTGRNRPNVELLREHFFHEGRLSHDQAMFILDQATDLMTREPNLVFEIGGSFEENNYLFLGDYVDRGCFGIECLLYLYALKLYYPNRLYLLRGNHECRHLTEYFTFKRECLHKYSIEVYDACIKSFQALPITGLVDGRFFCVHGGISPELETLRDLERINRFEEPASKGLLCDLLWADPIPNFGHEQDPTYERPQGLPPGVPFVDNHTRGCSYYFTYEAACKFLERNQLLGIFRGHEAQDAGYTMHRKTPTKKFPSVITIFSAPNYLDVYHNRGAVIKYKNKNITIRQYNATSHPYWLPNFMDAFTWSLPFVGAKITEMLLAILSVCSDQELESVSSEDDDAERARGLADDDYSSGEDDTRTIPDGPASLTDLADRREVIKNKILAVGRMQRVFQLLREEAENATELLPTPGAVAAGITAPASGWAGGFSLAGAADALGVHGQQVRKMIRSFSDARASDLANERMPAAFDYAAPSALPLVPVPSMRIPGFELAEDELDAQGAGGSGVGGGGGRRGMEELIKKALEEEGLGDGGMVERLANKIAGGRKAGRPKALKRYETAP
;
A
#
# COMPACT_ATOMS: atom_id res chain seq x y z
N MET A 1 52.49 14.49 -36.04
CA MET A 1 52.37 13.13 -35.46
C MET A 1 52.90 13.07 -34.01
N ALA A 2 52.27 13.77 -33.04
CA ALA A 2 52.68 13.66 -31.63
C ALA A 2 51.60 14.04 -30.58
N ALA A 3 50.34 14.25 -30.95
CA ALA A 3 49.32 14.78 -30.02
C ALA A 3 48.13 13.83 -29.74
N GLU A 4 47.85 12.83 -30.58
CA GLU A 4 46.66 11.96 -30.43
C GLU A 4 46.83 10.79 -29.43
N ASN A 5 48.06 10.42 -29.07
CA ASN A 5 48.31 9.33 -28.12
C ASN A 5 48.02 9.71 -26.65
N GLY A 6 47.88 10.99 -26.34
CA GLY A 6 47.67 11.47 -24.97
C GLY A 6 46.28 11.12 -24.44
N TYR A 7 45.23 11.37 -25.23
CA TYR A 7 43.84 11.26 -24.78
C TYR A 7 43.41 9.79 -24.57
N TYR A 8 43.77 8.91 -25.51
CA TYR A 8 43.56 7.47 -25.37
C TYR A 8 44.38 6.88 -24.22
N SER A 9 45.64 7.32 -24.02
CA SER A 9 46.42 6.84 -22.87
C SER A 9 45.84 7.32 -21.54
N ASN A 10 45.26 8.53 -21.48
CA ASN A 10 44.66 9.08 -20.27
C ASN A 10 43.30 8.41 -19.95
N ALA A 11 42.49 8.10 -20.97
CA ALA A 11 41.25 7.33 -20.81
C ALA A 11 41.54 5.87 -20.38
N VAL A 12 42.54 5.23 -20.99
CA VAL A 12 43.01 3.89 -20.59
C VAL A 12 43.65 3.91 -19.20
N HIS A 13 44.37 4.97 -18.84
CA HIS A 13 44.93 5.15 -17.51
C HIS A 13 43.84 5.41 -16.48
N GLN A 14 42.78 6.15 -16.79
CA GLN A 14 41.62 6.33 -15.90
C GLN A 14 40.77 5.06 -15.76
N LEU A 15 40.67 4.24 -16.80
CA LEU A 15 40.06 2.90 -16.75
C LEU A 15 40.90 1.91 -15.94
N ARG A 16 42.24 2.04 -15.97
CA ARG A 16 43.18 1.23 -15.18
C ARG A 16 43.37 1.75 -13.74
N SER A 17 43.21 3.05 -13.50
CA SER A 17 43.41 3.70 -12.19
C SER A 17 42.13 3.78 -11.37
N LYS A 18 40.95 3.66 -11.98
CA LYS A 18 39.79 3.16 -11.26
C LYS A 18 40.13 1.74 -10.86
N GLN A 19 40.57 1.56 -9.62
CA GLN A 19 40.48 0.26 -8.97
C GLN A 19 39.12 -0.30 -9.38
N SER A 20 39.12 -1.40 -10.12
CA SER A 20 37.93 -2.21 -10.28
C SER A 20 37.35 -2.26 -8.88
N VAL A 21 36.17 -1.68 -8.67
CA VAL A 21 35.40 -2.03 -7.49
C VAL A 21 35.26 -3.52 -7.68
N VAL A 22 36.07 -4.27 -6.94
CA VAL A 22 35.85 -5.68 -6.75
C VAL A 22 34.53 -5.65 -6.00
N LEU A 23 33.43 -5.62 -6.77
CA LEU A 23 32.19 -6.21 -6.32
C LEU A 23 32.66 -7.53 -5.75
N PRO A 24 32.41 -7.81 -4.46
CA PRO A 24 32.70 -9.15 -3.99
C PRO A 24 31.97 -10.06 -4.96
N THR A 25 32.72 -10.71 -5.84
CA THR A 25 32.31 -11.96 -6.43
C THR A 25 32.24 -12.84 -5.21
N VAL A 26 31.10 -12.79 -4.54
CA VAL A 26 30.55 -13.98 -3.93
C VAL A 26 30.41 -14.90 -5.12
N GLU A 27 31.50 -15.60 -5.46
CA GLU A 27 31.36 -16.82 -6.23
C GLU A 27 30.27 -17.59 -5.47
N PRO A 28 29.14 -17.92 -6.12
CA PRO A 28 28.12 -18.70 -5.46
C PRO A 28 28.84 -19.93 -4.94
N SER A 29 28.91 -20.06 -3.60
CA SER A 29 29.55 -21.17 -2.93
C SER A 29 29.18 -22.43 -3.70
N PRO A 30 30.13 -23.27 -4.15
CA PRO A 30 29.80 -24.41 -4.98
C PRO A 30 28.83 -25.31 -4.20
N GLY A 31 27.52 -25.19 -4.51
CA GLY A 31 26.44 -25.76 -3.69
C GLY A 31 25.18 -24.88 -3.51
N THR A 32 25.21 -23.57 -3.74
CA THR A 32 23.97 -22.76 -3.69
C THR A 32 23.13 -22.98 -4.94
N SER A 33 22.12 -23.86 -4.84
CA SER A 33 21.09 -24.01 -5.86
C SER A 33 20.30 -22.70 -5.99
N LEU A 34 20.26 -22.12 -7.19
CA LEU A 34 19.43 -20.95 -7.51
C LEU A 34 17.92 -21.26 -7.44
N GLN A 35 17.55 -22.55 -7.39
CA GLN A 35 16.17 -22.99 -7.18
C GLN A 35 15.83 -23.18 -5.70
N ALA A 36 16.82 -23.26 -4.82
CA ALA A 36 16.58 -23.42 -3.38
C ALA A 36 16.25 -22.08 -2.74
N ARG A 37 15.38 -22.12 -1.71
CA ARG A 37 15.02 -20.95 -0.92
C ARG A 37 16.27 -20.39 -0.23
N GLN A 38 16.59 -19.13 -0.51
CA GLN A 38 17.81 -18.48 0.00
C GLN A 38 17.76 -18.16 1.50
N ALA A 39 16.56 -18.04 2.07
CA ALA A 39 16.35 -17.86 3.51
C ALA A 39 15.56 -19.05 4.09
N PRO A 40 16.20 -20.22 4.29
CA PRO A 40 15.51 -21.42 4.76
C PRO A 40 15.09 -21.35 6.23
N HIS A 41 15.67 -20.44 7.02
CA HIS A 41 15.35 -20.24 8.43
C HIS A 41 14.05 -19.44 8.65
N VAL A 42 13.54 -18.76 7.62
CA VAL A 42 12.26 -18.05 7.68
C VAL A 42 11.16 -19.07 7.44
N THR A 43 10.25 -19.23 8.39
CA THR A 43 9.10 -20.14 8.26
C THR A 43 8.28 -19.76 7.01
N PRO A 44 7.93 -20.71 6.12
CA PRO A 44 7.02 -20.42 5.01
C PRO A 44 5.58 -20.22 5.52
N PRO A 45 4.75 -19.45 4.80
CA PRO A 45 3.33 -19.35 5.11
C PRO A 45 2.64 -20.70 4.91
N ALA A 46 1.52 -20.93 5.60
CA ALA A 46 0.68 -22.10 5.41
C ALA A 46 0.02 -22.05 4.03
N THR A 47 0.41 -22.97 3.14
CA THR A 47 -0.07 -23.00 1.74
C THR A 47 -1.36 -23.77 1.53
N HIS A 48 -1.84 -24.48 2.55
CA HIS A 48 -3.06 -25.28 2.47
C HIS A 48 -4.24 -24.52 3.07
N ILE A 49 -5.44 -24.83 2.59
CA ILE A 49 -6.69 -24.38 3.19
C ILE A 49 -7.12 -25.47 4.19
N PRO A 50 -7.59 -25.11 5.41
CA PRO A 50 -8.04 -26.10 6.39
C PRO A 50 -9.20 -26.93 5.84
N LEU A 51 -9.21 -28.23 6.14
CA LEU A 51 -10.32 -29.08 5.74
C LEU A 51 -11.57 -28.74 6.54
N ASP A 52 -12.74 -28.92 5.93
CA ASP A 52 -14.02 -28.67 6.60
C ASP A 52 -14.20 -29.50 7.88
N GLU A 53 -13.68 -30.73 7.90
CA GLU A 53 -13.70 -31.61 9.08
C GLU A 53 -12.86 -31.07 10.26
N GLU A 54 -11.83 -30.26 9.97
CA GLU A 54 -10.97 -29.65 10.98
C GLU A 54 -11.52 -28.30 11.44
N PHE A 55 -12.14 -27.57 10.49
CA PHE A 55 -12.69 -26.25 10.69
C PHE A 55 -14.04 -26.26 11.44
N TYR A 56 -14.99 -27.11 11.03
CA TYR A 56 -16.32 -27.16 11.63
C TYR A 56 -16.36 -28.07 12.85
N VAL A 57 -16.55 -27.48 14.03
CA VAL A 57 -16.79 -28.20 15.28
C VAL A 57 -18.28 -28.21 15.58
N TYR A 58 -18.88 -29.40 15.66
CA TYR A 58 -20.28 -29.55 16.04
C TYR A 58 -20.45 -29.34 17.55
N ASP A 59 -21.19 -28.30 17.95
CA ASP A 59 -21.55 -28.10 19.34
C ASP A 59 -22.84 -28.86 19.68
N THR A 60 -22.70 -29.94 20.44
CA THR A 60 -23.81 -30.79 20.88
C THR A 60 -24.83 -30.06 21.76
N TYR A 61 -24.44 -28.96 22.42
CA TYR A 61 -25.34 -28.21 23.31
C TYR A 61 -26.23 -27.24 22.54
N THR A 62 -25.69 -26.59 21.51
CA THR A 62 -26.46 -25.63 20.69
C THR A 62 -27.01 -26.23 19.40
N GLY A 63 -26.57 -27.43 19.02
CA GLY A 63 -26.97 -28.12 17.80
C GLY A 63 -26.50 -27.41 16.52
N ARG A 64 -25.47 -26.56 16.62
CA ARG A 64 -24.93 -25.75 15.52
C ARG A 64 -23.44 -25.98 15.36
N ASN A 65 -22.96 -25.84 14.12
CA ASN A 65 -21.54 -25.83 13.82
C ASN A 65 -20.91 -24.51 14.26
N ARG A 66 -19.68 -24.59 14.78
CA ARG A 66 -18.86 -23.44 15.15
C ARG A 66 -17.45 -23.61 14.58
N PRO A 67 -16.74 -22.50 14.32
CA PRO A 67 -15.35 -22.58 13.87
C PRO A 67 -14.43 -23.09 14.98
N ASN A 68 -13.41 -23.87 14.60
CA ASN A 68 -12.35 -24.33 15.50
C ASN A 68 -11.37 -23.19 15.81
N VAL A 69 -11.55 -22.54 16.97
CA VAL A 69 -10.74 -21.37 17.37
C VAL A 69 -9.25 -21.68 17.58
N GLU A 70 -8.88 -22.90 17.99
CA GLU A 70 -7.47 -23.25 18.22
C GLU A 70 -6.74 -23.41 16.89
N LEU A 71 -7.37 -24.13 15.95
CA LEU A 71 -6.88 -24.28 14.58
C LEU A 71 -6.73 -22.91 13.90
N LEU A 72 -7.75 -22.05 13.98
CA LEU A 72 -7.71 -20.72 13.36
C LEU A 72 -6.58 -19.86 13.91
N ARG A 73 -6.30 -19.93 15.21
CA ARG A 73 -5.21 -19.17 15.84
C ARG A 73 -3.87 -19.56 15.22
N GLU A 74 -3.59 -20.85 15.15
CA GLU A 74 -2.31 -21.36 14.61
C GLU A 74 -2.21 -21.13 13.09
N HIS A 75 -3.31 -21.33 12.37
CA HIS A 75 -3.36 -21.15 10.91
C HIS A 75 -3.10 -19.71 10.50
N PHE A 76 -3.80 -18.74 11.11
CA PHE A 76 -3.58 -17.32 10.84
C PHE A 76 -2.22 -16.82 11.33
N PHE A 77 -1.69 -17.36 12.43
CA PHE A 77 -0.34 -17.03 12.90
C PHE A 77 0.74 -17.41 11.87
N HIS A 78 0.50 -18.45 11.08
CA HIS A 78 1.36 -18.87 9.97
C HIS A 78 0.89 -18.32 8.61
N GLU A 79 0.16 -17.20 8.59
CA GLU A 79 -0.31 -16.52 7.36
C GLU A 79 -1.20 -17.40 6.46
N GLY A 80 -1.82 -18.43 7.03
CA GLY A 80 -2.75 -19.31 6.34
C GLY A 80 -4.06 -18.60 6.01
N ARG A 81 -4.71 -19.04 4.92
CA ARG A 81 -6.00 -18.51 4.46
C ARG A 81 -7.09 -19.56 4.58
N LEU A 82 -8.32 -19.11 4.78
CA LEU A 82 -9.51 -19.97 4.77
C LEU A 82 -10.05 -20.11 3.34
N SER A 83 -10.94 -21.09 3.14
CA SER A 83 -11.77 -21.10 1.94
C SER A 83 -12.73 -19.89 1.96
N HIS A 84 -13.22 -19.52 0.78
CA HIS A 84 -14.25 -18.49 0.67
C HIS A 84 -15.47 -18.80 1.56
N ASP A 85 -15.98 -20.04 1.49
CA ASP A 85 -17.16 -20.48 2.24
C ASP A 85 -16.93 -20.49 3.76
N GLN A 86 -15.73 -20.88 4.21
CA GLN A 86 -15.37 -20.86 5.64
C GLN A 86 -15.31 -19.43 6.18
N ALA A 87 -14.75 -18.49 5.42
CA ALA A 87 -14.72 -17.07 5.79
C ALA A 87 -16.14 -16.48 5.85
N MET A 88 -16.95 -16.73 4.81
CA MET A 88 -18.34 -16.31 4.74
C MET A 88 -19.17 -16.88 5.90
N PHE A 89 -18.98 -18.15 6.24
CA PHE A 89 -19.65 -18.79 7.38
C PHE A 89 -19.39 -18.09 8.71
N ILE A 90 -18.14 -17.66 8.97
CA ILE A 90 -17.81 -16.89 10.19
C ILE A 90 -18.51 -15.54 10.16
N LEU A 91 -18.40 -14.81 9.04
CA LEU A 91 -18.95 -13.47 8.89
C LEU A 91 -20.47 -13.46 9.02
N ASP A 92 -21.18 -14.35 8.34
CA ASP A 92 -22.64 -14.42 8.36
C ASP A 92 -23.15 -14.79 9.75
N GLN A 93 -22.58 -15.83 10.39
CA GLN A 93 -23.03 -16.23 11.72
C GLN A 93 -22.74 -15.18 12.79
N ALA A 94 -21.57 -14.52 12.72
CA ALA A 94 -21.24 -13.45 13.65
C ALA A 94 -22.15 -12.25 13.46
N THR A 95 -22.45 -11.89 12.21
CA THR A 95 -23.40 -10.82 11.86
C THR A 95 -24.79 -11.11 12.42
N ASP A 96 -25.29 -12.33 12.22
CA ASP A 96 -26.59 -12.77 12.76
C ASP A 96 -26.64 -12.70 14.28
N LEU A 97 -25.52 -13.00 14.95
CA LEU A 97 -25.41 -12.94 16.39
C LEU A 97 -25.41 -11.49 16.89
N MET A 98 -24.56 -10.63 16.32
CA MET A 98 -24.44 -9.22 16.71
C MET A 98 -25.69 -8.41 16.36
N THR A 99 -26.44 -8.80 15.32
CA THR A 99 -27.73 -8.17 14.99
C THR A 99 -28.76 -8.31 16.11
N ARG A 100 -28.67 -9.36 16.92
CA ARG A 100 -29.54 -9.58 18.07
C ARG A 100 -29.10 -8.83 19.33
N GLU A 101 -27.89 -8.26 19.33
CA GLU A 101 -27.39 -7.47 20.46
C GLU A 101 -27.99 -6.04 20.43
N PRO A 102 -28.18 -5.40 21.59
CA PRO A 102 -28.61 -4.01 21.65
C PRO A 102 -27.48 -3.03 21.28
N ASN A 103 -27.82 -1.76 21.00
CA ASN A 103 -26.83 -0.69 20.75
C ASN A 103 -25.91 -0.45 21.97
N LEU A 104 -26.48 -0.58 23.17
CA LEU A 104 -25.80 -0.55 24.46
C LEU A 104 -25.79 -1.95 25.06
N VAL A 105 -24.62 -2.58 25.09
CA VAL A 105 -24.46 -3.90 25.69
C VAL A 105 -24.40 -3.76 27.22
N PHE A 106 -25.37 -4.35 27.91
CA PHE A 106 -25.46 -4.38 29.37
C PHE A 106 -24.69 -5.57 29.97
N GLU A 107 -24.36 -5.47 31.26
CA GLU A 107 -23.83 -6.56 32.08
C GLU A 107 -22.56 -7.23 31.54
N ILE A 108 -21.61 -6.42 31.08
CA ILE A 108 -20.25 -6.90 30.79
C ILE A 108 -19.55 -7.16 32.13
N GLY A 109 -19.88 -8.31 32.74
CA GLY A 109 -19.57 -8.66 34.11
C GLY A 109 -20.18 -10.01 34.47
N GLY A 110 -19.76 -11.06 33.77
CA GLY A 110 -20.12 -12.45 34.08
C GLY A 110 -19.57 -12.94 35.43
N SER A 111 -19.86 -14.21 35.75
CA SER A 111 -19.37 -14.92 36.94
C SER A 111 -17.87 -14.68 37.19
N PHE A 112 -17.49 -14.49 38.46
CA PHE A 112 -16.11 -14.22 38.92
C PHE A 112 -15.09 -15.32 38.59
N GLU A 113 -15.55 -16.45 38.06
CA GLU A 113 -14.74 -17.62 37.73
C GLU A 113 -14.06 -17.51 36.35
N GLU A 114 -14.57 -16.67 35.42
CA GLU A 114 -14.08 -16.61 34.03
C GLU A 114 -13.92 -15.17 33.50
N ASN A 115 -12.95 -14.95 32.59
CA ASN A 115 -12.62 -13.62 32.08
C ASN A 115 -13.61 -13.19 30.97
N ASN A 116 -14.18 -11.98 31.09
CA ASN A 116 -14.95 -11.32 30.04
C ASN A 116 -14.08 -10.30 29.32
N TYR A 117 -14.32 -10.11 28.03
CA TYR A 117 -13.59 -9.19 27.16
C TYR A 117 -14.54 -8.22 26.48
N LEU A 118 -14.15 -6.96 26.45
CA LEU A 118 -14.80 -5.89 25.70
C LEU A 118 -13.74 -5.22 24.84
N PHE A 119 -13.93 -5.28 23.52
CA PHE A 119 -13.12 -4.53 22.56
C PHE A 119 -13.87 -3.27 22.14
N LEU A 120 -13.12 -2.17 22.00
CA LEU A 120 -13.70 -0.85 21.74
C LEU A 120 -13.70 -0.48 20.25
N GLY A 121 -13.52 -1.41 19.30
CA GLY A 121 -13.45 -1.12 17.86
C GLY A 121 -12.04 -0.95 17.30
N ASP A 122 -11.95 -0.56 16.03
CA ASP A 122 -10.75 -0.42 15.20
C ASP A 122 -9.94 -1.73 15.09
N TYR A 123 -10.59 -2.73 14.50
CA TYR A 123 -10.02 -4.05 14.21
C TYR A 123 -9.26 -4.08 12.88
N VAL A 124 -9.54 -3.13 11.99
CA VAL A 124 -9.10 -3.12 10.59
C VAL A 124 -8.39 -1.81 10.21
N ASP A 125 -7.83 -1.81 9.00
CA ASP A 125 -6.94 -0.77 8.44
C ASP A 125 -5.60 -0.62 9.17
N ARG A 126 -4.68 0.09 8.51
CA ARG A 126 -3.35 0.49 8.99
C ARG A 126 -2.35 -0.68 9.12
N GLY A 127 -2.77 -1.78 9.73
CA GLY A 127 -2.04 -3.06 9.73
C GLY A 127 -2.34 -3.90 8.48
N CYS A 128 -1.47 -4.88 8.19
CA CYS A 128 -1.62 -5.77 7.03
C CYS A 128 -2.36 -7.09 7.34
N PHE A 129 -2.96 -7.20 8.53
CA PHE A 129 -3.58 -8.44 9.04
C PHE A 129 -4.99 -8.19 9.61
N GLY A 130 -5.72 -7.22 9.03
CA GLY A 130 -7.04 -6.84 9.49
C GLY A 130 -8.06 -7.97 9.31
N ILE A 131 -8.00 -8.72 8.20
CA ILE A 131 -8.98 -9.78 7.95
C ILE A 131 -8.77 -10.97 8.89
N GLU A 132 -7.52 -11.31 9.22
CA GLU A 132 -7.21 -12.34 10.21
C GLU A 132 -7.69 -11.93 11.61
N CYS A 133 -7.46 -10.67 12.01
CA CYS A 133 -7.96 -10.14 13.27
C CYS A 133 -9.48 -10.24 13.35
N LEU A 134 -10.18 -9.82 12.29
CA LEU A 134 -11.62 -9.82 12.25
C LEU A 134 -12.21 -11.24 12.30
N LEU A 135 -11.75 -12.14 11.43
CA LEU A 135 -12.23 -13.53 11.38
C LEU A 135 -11.95 -14.26 12.70
N TYR A 136 -10.79 -14.03 13.32
CA TYR A 136 -10.46 -14.65 14.60
C TYR A 136 -11.33 -14.12 15.74
N LEU A 137 -11.54 -12.81 15.83
CA LEU A 137 -12.41 -12.20 16.84
C LEU A 137 -13.87 -12.66 16.67
N TYR A 138 -14.34 -12.80 15.44
CA TYR A 138 -15.69 -13.31 15.16
C TYR A 138 -15.83 -14.79 15.50
N ALA A 139 -14.82 -15.61 15.21
CA ALA A 139 -14.79 -17.00 15.66
C ALA A 139 -14.85 -17.10 17.20
N LEU A 140 -14.10 -16.25 17.91
CA LEU A 140 -14.18 -16.15 19.37
C LEU A 140 -15.55 -15.66 19.85
N LYS A 141 -16.19 -14.72 19.13
CA LYS A 141 -17.54 -14.23 19.47
C LYS A 141 -18.58 -15.33 19.35
N LEU A 142 -18.49 -16.16 18.30
CA LEU A 142 -19.35 -17.34 18.12
C LEU A 142 -19.13 -18.40 19.20
N TYR A 143 -17.88 -18.55 19.65
CA TYR A 143 -17.55 -19.50 20.72
C TYR A 143 -17.98 -18.99 22.11
N TYR A 144 -17.82 -17.69 22.37
CA TYR A 144 -18.04 -17.04 23.67
C TYR A 144 -19.02 -15.86 23.59
N PRO A 145 -20.28 -16.07 23.16
CA PRO A 145 -21.20 -14.98 22.83
C PRO A 145 -21.57 -14.08 24.01
N ASN A 146 -21.59 -14.64 25.23
CA ASN A 146 -21.93 -13.93 26.47
C ASN A 146 -20.70 -13.48 27.27
N ARG A 147 -19.50 -13.51 26.67
CA ARG A 147 -18.24 -13.15 27.35
C ARG A 147 -17.32 -12.29 26.54
N LEU A 148 -17.35 -12.41 25.22
CA LEU A 148 -16.61 -11.55 24.30
C LEU A 148 -17.58 -10.55 23.66
N TYR A 149 -17.32 -9.27 23.83
CA TYR A 149 -18.13 -8.19 23.26
C TYR A 149 -17.25 -7.31 22.37
N LEU A 150 -17.77 -6.99 21.20
CA LEU A 150 -17.07 -6.21 20.18
C LEU A 150 -17.90 -4.95 19.93
N LEU A 151 -17.32 -3.78 20.14
CA LEU A 151 -17.94 -2.51 19.75
C LEU A 151 -17.47 -2.08 18.37
N ARG A 152 -18.24 -1.21 17.73
CA ARG A 152 -17.89 -0.55 16.48
C ARG A 152 -16.91 0.61 16.75
N GLY A 153 -15.82 0.67 15.99
CA GLY A 153 -14.92 1.81 15.88
C GLY A 153 -15.19 2.62 14.63
N ASN A 154 -14.42 3.68 14.40
CA ASN A 154 -14.60 4.51 13.21
C ASN A 154 -14.11 3.81 11.94
N HIS A 155 -13.11 2.92 12.05
CA HIS A 155 -12.60 2.15 10.91
C HIS A 155 -13.54 1.05 10.44
N GLU A 156 -14.53 0.62 11.24
CA GLU A 156 -15.57 -0.33 10.83
C GLU A 156 -16.68 0.33 9.98
N CYS A 157 -16.27 0.95 8.87
CA CYS A 157 -17.16 1.54 7.87
C CYS A 157 -16.57 1.45 6.46
N ARG A 158 -17.44 1.54 5.45
CA ARG A 158 -17.01 1.50 4.05
C ARG A 158 -16.11 2.68 3.71
N HIS A 159 -16.44 3.88 4.19
CA HIS A 159 -15.70 5.11 3.85
C HIS A 159 -14.20 5.02 4.19
N LEU A 160 -13.84 4.51 5.37
CA LEU A 160 -12.45 4.40 5.79
C LEU A 160 -11.74 3.20 5.14
N THR A 161 -12.39 2.05 5.11
CA THR A 161 -11.79 0.82 4.57
C THR A 161 -11.55 0.86 3.05
N GLU A 162 -12.30 1.70 2.32
CA GLU A 162 -12.03 1.99 0.90
C GLU A 162 -10.85 2.96 0.70
N TYR A 163 -10.69 3.92 1.62
CA TYR A 163 -9.61 4.90 1.58
C TYR A 163 -8.25 4.29 1.96
N PHE A 164 -8.24 3.49 3.03
CA PHE A 164 -7.06 2.80 3.54
C PHE A 164 -6.86 1.44 2.85
N THR A 165 -6.45 0.43 3.62
CA THR A 165 -5.92 -0.83 3.08
C THR A 165 -6.85 -2.00 3.22
N PHE A 166 -7.88 -1.97 4.07
CA PHE A 166 -8.68 -3.16 4.35
C PHE A 166 -9.46 -3.69 3.14
N LYS A 167 -10.02 -2.82 2.29
CA LYS A 167 -10.64 -3.28 1.03
C LYS A 167 -9.63 -3.98 0.12
N ARG A 168 -8.42 -3.43 0.01
CA ARG A 168 -7.33 -4.02 -0.80
C ARG A 168 -6.86 -5.35 -0.20
N GLU A 169 -6.78 -5.42 1.12
CA GLU A 169 -6.46 -6.65 1.86
C GLU A 169 -7.45 -7.77 1.54
N CYS A 170 -8.75 -7.50 1.66
CA CYS A 170 -9.80 -8.46 1.34
C CYS A 170 -9.76 -8.91 -0.12
N LEU A 171 -9.55 -7.98 -1.07
CA LEU A 171 -9.42 -8.31 -2.50
C LEU A 171 -8.16 -9.13 -2.81
N HIS A 172 -7.07 -8.90 -2.09
CA HIS A 172 -5.81 -9.63 -2.27
C HIS A 172 -5.84 -11.03 -1.64
N LYS A 173 -6.46 -11.15 -0.46
CA LYS A 173 -6.47 -12.39 0.33
C LYS A 173 -7.67 -13.29 0.02
N TYR A 174 -8.82 -12.69 -0.28
CA TYR A 174 -10.11 -13.36 -0.47
C TYR A 174 -10.83 -12.81 -1.71
N SER A 175 -11.93 -12.07 -1.53
CA SER A 175 -12.76 -11.57 -2.62
C SER A 175 -13.54 -10.31 -2.21
N ILE A 176 -14.23 -9.69 -3.17
CA ILE A 176 -15.07 -8.51 -2.90
C ILE A 176 -16.31 -8.88 -2.07
N GLU A 177 -16.84 -10.08 -2.25
CA GLU A 177 -17.99 -10.58 -1.51
C GLU A 177 -17.67 -10.73 -0.02
N VAL A 178 -16.45 -11.19 0.31
CA VAL A 178 -15.96 -11.23 1.70
C VAL A 178 -15.87 -9.81 2.27
N TYR A 179 -15.37 -8.84 1.50
CA TYR A 179 -15.35 -7.44 1.93
C TYR A 179 -16.76 -6.88 2.19
N ASP A 180 -17.70 -7.09 1.28
CA ASP A 180 -19.08 -6.62 1.45
C ASP A 180 -19.78 -7.31 2.63
N ALA A 181 -19.48 -8.57 2.89
CA ALA A 181 -19.91 -9.27 4.11
C ALA A 181 -19.29 -8.67 5.38
N CYS A 182 -18.00 -8.28 5.36
CA CYS A 182 -17.38 -7.53 6.46
C CYS A 182 -18.11 -6.21 6.70
N ILE A 183 -18.41 -5.42 5.66
CA ILE A 183 -19.15 -4.15 5.80
C ILE A 183 -20.54 -4.38 6.42
N LYS A 184 -21.27 -5.40 5.96
CA LYS A 184 -22.56 -5.77 6.55
C LYS A 184 -22.41 -6.15 8.04
N SER A 185 -21.35 -6.89 8.39
CA SER A 185 -21.07 -7.26 9.77
C SER A 185 -20.75 -6.05 10.66
N PHE A 186 -20.06 -5.05 10.11
CA PHE A 186 -19.71 -3.82 10.83
C PHE A 186 -20.95 -3.01 11.21
N GLN A 187 -21.96 -2.97 10.34
CA GLN A 187 -23.24 -2.33 10.63
C GLN A 187 -24.04 -3.07 11.73
N ALA A 188 -23.72 -4.33 12.03
CA ALA A 188 -24.34 -5.08 13.12
C ALA A 188 -23.66 -4.87 14.49
N LEU A 189 -22.41 -4.40 14.51
CA LEU A 189 -21.64 -4.20 15.74
C LEU A 189 -22.34 -3.23 16.71
N PRO A 190 -22.47 -3.57 18.00
CA PRO A 190 -22.90 -2.63 19.03
C PRO A 190 -22.02 -1.38 19.10
N ILE A 191 -22.57 -0.25 19.54
CA ILE A 191 -21.85 1.03 19.53
C ILE A 191 -21.22 1.33 20.90
N THR A 192 -21.87 0.88 21.98
CA THR A 192 -21.47 1.22 23.35
C THR A 192 -21.61 0.01 24.29
N GLY A 193 -20.87 0.04 25.39
CA GLY A 193 -20.95 -0.96 26.46
C GLY A 193 -21.09 -0.31 27.84
N LEU A 194 -21.83 -0.95 28.74
CA LEU A 194 -21.92 -0.56 30.14
C LEU A 194 -21.30 -1.64 31.04
N VAL A 195 -20.12 -1.34 31.60
CA VAL A 195 -19.41 -2.26 32.49
C VAL A 195 -19.82 -2.00 33.93
N ASP A 196 -20.34 -3.04 34.60
CA ASP A 196 -20.72 -3.04 36.03
C ASP A 196 -21.66 -1.88 36.44
N GLY A 197 -22.50 -1.43 35.50
CA GLY A 197 -23.41 -0.29 35.71
C GLY A 197 -22.72 1.05 35.99
N ARG A 198 -21.39 1.11 35.85
CA ARG A 198 -20.56 2.23 36.35
C ARG A 198 -19.67 2.86 35.30
N PHE A 199 -19.24 2.11 34.29
CA PHE A 199 -18.34 2.63 33.26
C PHE A 199 -19.01 2.60 31.90
N PHE A 200 -19.14 3.78 31.30
CA PHE A 200 -19.59 3.90 29.92
C PHE A 200 -18.40 3.67 28.98
N CYS A 201 -18.54 2.70 28.09
CA CYS A 201 -17.50 2.28 27.17
C CYS A 201 -17.93 2.61 25.74
N VAL A 202 -17.07 3.29 25.01
CA VAL A 202 -17.34 3.78 23.65
C VAL A 202 -16.03 3.83 22.87
N HIS A 203 -16.05 3.81 21.54
CA HIS A 203 -14.83 3.99 20.75
C HIS A 203 -14.32 5.44 20.82
N GLY A 204 -15.16 6.35 20.30
CA GLY A 204 -15.00 7.78 20.23
C GLY A 204 -15.17 8.44 21.61
N GLY A 205 -16.26 9.16 21.78
CA GLY A 205 -16.52 9.90 23.01
C GLY A 205 -18.00 10.12 23.26
N ILE A 206 -18.31 11.29 23.81
CA ILE A 206 -19.68 11.75 24.05
C ILE A 206 -20.09 12.79 23.01
N SER A 207 -21.39 12.95 22.81
CA SER A 207 -21.99 13.85 21.82
C SER A 207 -22.83 14.94 22.49
N PRO A 208 -23.00 16.12 21.86
CA PRO A 208 -24.02 17.08 22.27
C PRO A 208 -25.45 16.52 22.22
N GLU A 209 -25.70 15.50 21.38
CA GLU A 209 -27.00 14.82 21.28
C GLU A 209 -27.16 13.68 22.31
N LEU A 210 -26.10 13.35 23.06
CA LEU A 210 -26.10 12.31 24.08
C LEU A 210 -26.33 12.90 25.47
N GLU A 211 -27.58 13.01 25.89
CA GLU A 211 -27.90 13.47 27.23
C GLU A 211 -27.97 12.32 28.24
N THR A 212 -28.66 11.25 27.86
CA THR A 212 -28.90 10.07 28.70
C THR A 212 -28.59 8.79 27.96
N LEU A 213 -28.37 7.69 28.69
CA LEU A 213 -28.15 6.38 28.06
C LEU A 213 -29.35 5.89 27.23
N ARG A 214 -30.56 6.45 27.42
CA ARG A 214 -31.74 6.13 26.62
C ARG A 214 -31.68 6.68 25.21
N ASP A 215 -30.89 7.73 24.97
CA ASP A 215 -30.76 8.31 23.63
C ASP A 215 -30.08 7.31 22.66
N LEU A 216 -29.31 6.37 23.20
CA LEU A 216 -28.68 5.28 22.44
C LEU A 216 -29.70 4.28 21.84
N GLU A 217 -30.88 4.13 22.45
CA GLU A 217 -31.94 3.25 21.95
C GLU A 217 -32.57 3.78 20.65
N ARG A 218 -32.42 5.07 20.37
CA ARG A 218 -32.97 5.73 19.17
C ARG A 218 -32.08 5.61 17.94
N ILE A 219 -30.83 5.20 18.12
CA ILE A 219 -29.85 5.11 17.04
C ILE A 219 -30.19 3.90 16.15
N ASN A 220 -30.38 4.12 14.85
CA ASN A 220 -30.30 3.04 13.89
C ASN A 220 -28.81 2.78 13.60
N ARG A 221 -28.24 1.71 14.15
CA ARG A 221 -26.81 1.39 13.93
C ARG A 221 -26.54 0.59 12.66
N PHE A 222 -27.59 0.02 12.05
CA PHE A 222 -27.53 -0.86 10.87
C PHE A 222 -27.37 -0.07 9.56
N GLU A 223 -26.49 0.93 9.58
CA GLU A 223 -26.22 1.82 8.46
C GLU A 223 -24.75 2.25 8.49
N GLU A 224 -24.28 2.84 7.38
CA GLU A 224 -22.98 3.50 7.35
C GLU A 224 -23.02 4.75 8.23
N PRO A 225 -21.97 5.02 9.04
CA PRO A 225 -21.92 6.23 9.85
C PRO A 225 -21.94 7.46 8.93
N ALA A 226 -22.90 8.35 9.18
CA ALA A 226 -22.96 9.64 8.49
C ALA A 226 -21.77 10.54 8.90
N SER A 227 -21.56 11.64 8.18
CA SER A 227 -20.52 12.63 8.52
C SER A 227 -20.85 13.48 9.76
N LYS A 228 -22.10 13.44 10.26
CA LYS A 228 -22.60 14.16 11.43
C LYS A 228 -23.69 13.36 12.16
N GLY A 229 -23.95 13.73 13.41
CA GLY A 229 -25.00 13.16 14.25
C GLY A 229 -24.46 12.21 15.31
N LEU A 230 -25.33 11.75 16.20
CA LEU A 230 -24.96 10.96 17.37
C LEU A 230 -24.09 9.73 17.08
N LEU A 231 -24.39 8.95 16.03
CA LEU A 231 -23.58 7.78 15.66
C LEU A 231 -22.16 8.18 15.24
N CYS A 232 -22.02 9.26 14.45
CA CYS A 232 -20.71 9.80 14.08
C CYS A 232 -19.93 10.20 15.34
N ASP A 233 -20.58 10.91 16.26
CA ASP A 233 -19.93 11.43 17.46
C ASP A 233 -19.45 10.33 18.43
N LEU A 234 -20.23 9.27 18.59
CA LEU A 234 -19.83 8.11 19.40
C LEU A 234 -18.60 7.41 18.82
N LEU A 235 -18.33 7.52 17.52
CA LEU A 235 -17.17 6.91 16.87
C LEU A 235 -15.99 7.88 16.70
N TRP A 236 -16.21 9.20 16.62
CA TRP A 236 -15.17 10.17 16.22
C TRP A 236 -14.85 11.25 17.26
N ALA A 237 -15.65 11.41 18.32
CA ALA A 237 -15.40 12.47 19.29
C ALA A 237 -14.13 12.20 20.11
N ASP A 238 -13.40 13.27 20.43
CA ASP A 238 -12.16 13.24 21.20
C ASP A 238 -12.25 14.12 22.45
N PRO A 239 -11.51 13.81 23.53
CA PRO A 239 -11.26 14.82 24.56
C PRO A 239 -10.46 15.98 23.96
N ILE A 240 -10.77 17.21 24.36
CA ILE A 240 -9.97 18.38 23.94
C ILE A 240 -8.49 18.21 24.33
N PRO A 241 -7.49 18.66 23.52
CA PRO A 241 -6.08 18.39 23.81
C PRO A 241 -5.59 18.80 25.20
N ASN A 242 -6.12 19.89 25.76
CA ASN A 242 -5.86 20.35 27.14
C ASN A 242 -6.99 19.97 28.10
N PHE A 243 -7.53 18.74 28.00
CA PHE A 243 -8.65 18.26 28.82
C PHE A 243 -8.42 18.44 30.33
N GLY A 244 -9.36 19.11 31.00
CA GLY A 244 -9.28 19.51 32.40
C GLY A 244 -8.51 20.80 32.65
N HIS A 245 -7.87 21.38 31.63
CA HIS A 245 -7.12 22.64 31.64
C HIS A 245 -7.57 23.54 30.49
N GLU A 246 -8.86 23.46 30.12
CA GLU A 246 -9.40 24.07 28.91
C GLU A 246 -9.35 25.60 28.92
N GLN A 247 -9.34 26.19 30.12
CA GLN A 247 -9.28 27.63 30.36
C GLN A 247 -7.87 28.19 30.15
N ASP A 248 -6.85 27.34 30.15
CA ASP A 248 -5.47 27.77 29.98
C ASP A 248 -5.24 28.18 28.51
N PRO A 249 -4.55 29.30 28.24
CA PRO A 249 -4.20 29.71 26.89
C PRO A 249 -3.40 28.63 26.15
N THR A 250 -3.82 28.31 24.93
CA THR A 250 -3.08 27.42 24.03
C THR A 250 -2.63 28.15 22.77
N TYR A 251 -1.73 27.56 22.00
CA TYR A 251 -1.30 28.11 20.71
C TYR A 251 -2.49 28.30 19.75
N GLU A 252 -3.39 27.30 19.72
CA GLU A 252 -4.60 27.33 18.89
C GLU A 252 -5.67 28.30 19.44
N ARG A 253 -5.72 28.48 20.76
CA ARG A 253 -6.66 29.39 21.43
C ARG A 253 -5.94 30.27 22.46
N PRO A 254 -5.42 31.44 22.03
CA PRO A 254 -4.65 32.33 22.91
C PRO A 254 -5.43 32.88 24.11
N GLN A 255 -6.76 32.84 24.07
CA GLN A 255 -7.64 33.32 25.15
C GLN A 255 -8.13 32.19 26.07
N GLY A 256 -7.75 30.93 25.80
CA GLY A 256 -8.35 29.76 26.44
C GLY A 256 -9.80 29.54 26.01
N LEU A 257 -10.40 28.42 26.42
CA LEU A 257 -11.82 28.17 26.19
C LEU A 257 -12.65 28.85 27.29
N PRO A 258 -13.68 29.65 26.94
CA PRO A 258 -14.59 30.21 27.94
C PRO A 258 -15.26 29.11 28.76
N PRO A 259 -15.48 29.32 30.08
CA PRO A 259 -16.23 28.38 30.91
C PRO A 259 -17.65 28.15 30.36
N GLY A 260 -18.17 26.92 30.48
CA GLY A 260 -19.53 26.61 30.05
C GLY A 260 -19.67 26.20 28.58
N VAL A 261 -18.58 26.04 27.84
CA VAL A 261 -18.59 25.49 26.47
C VAL A 261 -18.36 23.96 26.53
N PRO A 262 -19.40 23.12 26.38
CA PRO A 262 -19.25 21.67 26.55
C PRO A 262 -18.59 20.97 25.37
N PHE A 263 -18.81 21.47 24.14
CA PHE A 263 -18.35 20.85 22.90
C PHE A 263 -17.78 21.90 21.96
N VAL A 264 -16.77 21.51 21.18
CA VAL A 264 -16.14 22.34 20.17
C VAL A 264 -15.85 21.49 18.93
N ASP A 265 -15.87 22.06 17.73
CA ASP A 265 -15.60 21.28 16.51
C ASP A 265 -14.22 20.60 16.54
N ASN A 266 -14.17 19.33 16.14
CA ASN A 266 -12.92 18.56 16.11
C ASN A 266 -12.15 18.80 14.82
N HIS A 267 -11.19 19.73 14.87
CA HIS A 267 -10.38 20.09 13.71
C HIS A 267 -9.37 19.00 13.31
N THR A 268 -8.90 18.16 14.24
CA THR A 268 -8.03 17.01 13.93
C THR A 268 -8.77 15.99 13.08
N ARG A 269 -10.00 15.63 13.48
CA ARG A 269 -10.80 14.63 12.77
C ARG A 269 -11.51 15.20 11.55
N GLY A 270 -11.78 16.52 11.53
CA GLY A 270 -12.53 17.18 10.45
C GLY A 270 -14.04 16.89 10.46
N CYS A 271 -14.51 16.18 11.48
CA CYS A 271 -15.90 15.83 11.77
C CYS A 271 -16.08 15.67 13.28
N SER A 272 -17.32 15.62 13.77
CA SER A 272 -17.61 15.51 15.21
C SER A 272 -16.98 16.62 16.07
N TYR A 273 -16.83 16.39 17.38
CA TYR A 273 -16.52 17.38 18.38
C TYR A 273 -15.39 16.92 19.32
N TYR A 274 -14.63 17.90 19.80
CA TYR A 274 -13.94 17.82 21.06
C TYR A 274 -14.93 18.01 22.20
N PHE A 275 -14.96 17.08 23.16
CA PHE A 275 -15.72 17.25 24.39
C PHE A 275 -14.80 17.70 25.54
N THR A 276 -15.31 18.58 26.39
CA THR A 276 -14.56 19.14 27.51
C THR A 276 -14.72 18.32 28.79
N TYR A 277 -13.86 18.58 29.79
CA TYR A 277 -13.97 18.01 31.12
C TYR A 277 -15.31 18.33 31.78
N GLU A 278 -15.85 19.54 31.53
CA GLU A 278 -17.16 19.93 32.02
C GLU A 278 -18.28 19.07 31.42
N ALA A 279 -18.24 18.82 30.10
CA ALA A 279 -19.20 17.95 29.43
C ALA A 279 -19.13 16.51 29.96
N ALA A 280 -17.91 15.97 30.12
CA ALA A 280 -17.72 14.64 30.68
C ALA A 280 -18.26 14.53 32.12
N CYS A 281 -17.96 15.50 32.99
CA CYS A 281 -18.46 15.50 34.36
C CYS A 281 -19.99 15.59 34.42
N LYS A 282 -20.60 16.48 33.63
CA LYS A 282 -22.07 16.61 33.54
C LYS A 282 -22.74 15.32 33.09
N PHE A 283 -22.19 14.67 32.05
CA PHE A 283 -22.70 13.39 31.55
C PHE A 283 -22.60 12.28 32.61
N LEU A 284 -21.45 12.17 33.28
CA LEU A 284 -21.22 11.17 34.32
C LEU A 284 -22.14 11.36 35.53
N GLU A 285 -22.35 12.59 35.98
CA GLU A 285 -23.24 12.89 37.12
C GLU A 285 -24.70 12.60 36.76
N ARG A 286 -25.16 13.07 35.59
CA ARG A 286 -26.54 12.87 35.12
C ARG A 286 -26.90 11.39 34.99
N ASN A 287 -25.97 10.58 34.48
CA ASN A 287 -26.18 9.14 34.27
C ASN A 287 -25.68 8.27 35.43
N GLN A 288 -25.27 8.87 36.55
CA GLN A 288 -24.77 8.18 37.75
C GLN A 288 -23.53 7.29 37.54
N LEU A 289 -22.75 7.56 36.49
CA LEU A 289 -21.56 6.80 36.10
C LEU A 289 -20.29 7.25 36.82
N LEU A 290 -19.29 6.38 36.89
CA LEU A 290 -18.00 6.63 37.54
C LEU A 290 -16.95 7.20 36.58
N GLY A 291 -16.93 6.75 35.32
CA GLY A 291 -15.99 7.21 34.31
C GLY A 291 -16.32 6.68 32.92
N ILE A 292 -15.65 7.23 31.90
CA ILE A 292 -15.76 6.84 30.50
C ILE A 292 -14.48 6.07 30.11
N PHE A 293 -14.63 4.90 29.49
CA PHE A 293 -13.53 4.16 28.86
C PHE A 293 -13.63 4.29 27.35
N ARG A 294 -12.54 4.73 26.71
CA ARG A 294 -12.55 4.98 25.26
C ARG A 294 -11.27 4.60 24.54
N GLY A 295 -11.36 4.43 23.22
CA GLY A 295 -10.26 4.02 22.32
C GLY A 295 -9.70 5.17 21.46
N HIS A 296 -9.60 4.94 20.15
CA HIS A 296 -9.41 5.91 19.05
C HIS A 296 -8.10 6.72 18.97
N GLU A 297 -7.52 7.14 20.10
CA GLU A 297 -6.29 7.95 20.09
C GLU A 297 -5.08 7.14 20.56
N ALA A 298 -4.05 7.06 19.73
CA ALA A 298 -2.77 6.46 20.08
C ALA A 298 -2.17 7.10 21.35
N GLN A 299 -1.65 6.25 22.25
CA GLN A 299 -1.02 6.66 23.51
C GLN A 299 0.36 6.02 23.63
N ASP A 300 1.38 6.80 24.00
CA ASP A 300 2.75 6.30 24.16
C ASP A 300 2.85 5.16 25.19
N ALA A 301 2.20 5.33 26.34
CA ALA A 301 2.09 4.29 27.37
C ALA A 301 1.01 3.23 27.07
N GLY A 302 0.30 3.33 25.95
CA GLY A 302 -0.88 2.52 25.65
C GLY A 302 -2.13 2.92 26.42
N TYR A 303 -2.06 3.90 27.33
CA TYR A 303 -3.22 4.46 28.01
C TYR A 303 -2.96 5.88 28.50
N THR A 304 -4.04 6.62 28.72
CA THR A 304 -4.01 7.92 29.43
C THR A 304 -5.20 8.02 30.38
N MET A 305 -4.92 8.37 31.64
CA MET A 305 -5.94 8.69 32.63
C MET A 305 -6.11 10.20 32.69
N HIS A 306 -7.30 10.69 32.31
CA HIS A 306 -7.61 12.11 32.32
C HIS A 306 -7.94 12.63 33.73
N ARG A 307 -8.17 13.94 33.83
CA ARG A 307 -8.48 14.64 35.09
C ARG A 307 -9.56 13.90 35.89
N LYS A 308 -9.36 13.80 37.21
CA LYS A 308 -10.31 13.15 38.12
C LYS A 308 -11.58 13.98 38.29
N THR A 309 -12.72 13.31 38.41
CA THR A 309 -14.00 13.95 38.75
C THR A 309 -13.94 14.62 40.14
N PRO A 310 -14.64 15.75 40.37
CA PRO A 310 -14.59 16.46 41.65
C PRO A 310 -15.24 15.65 42.79
N THR A 311 -16.33 14.95 42.47
CA THR A 311 -17.17 14.22 43.42
C THR A 311 -16.59 12.86 43.77
N LYS A 312 -16.33 12.00 42.77
CA LYS A 312 -15.93 10.60 42.96
C LYS A 312 -14.41 10.41 43.03
N LYS A 313 -13.60 11.44 42.74
CA LYS A 313 -12.13 11.41 42.70
C LYS A 313 -11.54 10.30 41.81
N PHE A 314 -12.30 9.87 40.81
CA PHE A 314 -11.92 8.86 39.82
C PHE A 314 -11.68 9.54 38.47
N PRO A 315 -10.71 9.09 37.63
CA PRO A 315 -10.50 9.65 36.29
C PRO A 315 -11.82 9.74 35.50
N SER A 316 -12.17 10.93 35.03
CA SER A 316 -13.45 11.11 34.30
C SER A 316 -13.45 10.33 32.98
N VAL A 317 -12.29 10.27 32.32
CA VAL A 317 -12.07 9.56 31.06
C VAL A 317 -10.78 8.77 31.16
N ILE A 318 -10.76 7.57 30.61
CA ILE A 318 -9.56 6.77 30.39
C ILE A 318 -9.50 6.39 28.92
N THR A 319 -8.45 6.82 28.24
CA THR A 319 -8.14 6.38 26.87
C THR A 319 -7.27 5.13 26.96
N ILE A 320 -7.64 4.07 26.25
CA ILE A 320 -6.90 2.80 26.16
C ILE A 320 -6.55 2.54 24.69
N PHE A 321 -5.32 2.09 24.44
CA PHE A 321 -4.81 1.82 23.10
C PHE A 321 -4.03 0.52 23.09
N SER A 322 -4.48 -0.42 22.24
CA SER A 322 -4.07 -1.82 22.27
C SER A 322 -3.15 -2.22 21.10
N ALA A 323 -2.73 -1.27 20.26
CA ALA A 323 -1.80 -1.51 19.16
C ALA A 323 -0.38 -1.04 19.56
N PRO A 324 0.50 -1.93 20.07
CA PRO A 324 1.87 -1.55 20.38
C PRO A 324 2.68 -1.34 19.09
N ASN A 325 3.67 -0.44 19.13
CA ASN A 325 4.48 -0.04 17.98
C ASN A 325 3.62 0.27 16.74
N TYR A 326 2.61 1.10 16.92
CA TYR A 326 1.65 1.45 15.88
C TYR A 326 2.36 1.93 14.60
N LEU A 327 1.87 1.47 13.44
CA LEU A 327 2.45 1.69 12.10
C LEU A 327 3.95 1.32 11.96
N ASP A 328 4.47 0.46 12.83
CA ASP A 328 5.90 0.13 12.95
C ASP A 328 6.84 1.30 13.28
N VAL A 329 6.31 2.48 13.61
CA VAL A 329 7.09 3.73 13.77
C VAL A 329 6.84 4.46 15.08
N TYR A 330 5.69 4.28 15.71
CA TYR A 330 5.35 5.02 16.92
C TYR A 330 6.14 4.57 18.15
N HIS A 331 6.61 3.31 18.17
CA HIS A 331 7.31 2.70 19.30
C HIS A 331 6.56 2.77 20.66
N ASN A 332 5.25 3.00 20.62
CA ASN A 332 4.39 3.05 21.79
C ASN A 332 4.17 1.64 22.38
N ARG A 333 3.76 1.58 23.65
CA ARG A 333 3.24 0.37 24.27
C ARG A 333 1.76 0.19 23.94
N GLY A 334 1.30 -1.06 23.98
CA GLY A 334 -0.12 -1.40 24.05
C GLY A 334 -0.53 -1.58 25.50
N ALA A 335 -1.80 -1.39 25.82
CA ALA A 335 -2.31 -1.68 27.16
C ALA A 335 -3.75 -2.22 27.15
N VAL A 336 -4.09 -3.01 28.18
CA VAL A 336 -5.45 -3.46 28.46
C VAL A 336 -5.87 -3.11 29.88
N ILE A 337 -7.17 -2.83 30.07
CA ILE A 337 -7.77 -2.59 31.38
C ILE A 337 -8.30 -3.91 31.92
N LYS A 338 -7.78 -4.35 33.07
CA LYS A 338 -8.30 -5.49 33.83
C LYS A 338 -9.09 -4.98 35.02
N TYR A 339 -10.41 -5.14 34.94
CA TYR A 339 -11.34 -4.80 36.01
C TYR A 339 -11.77 -6.07 36.76
N LYS A 340 -11.41 -6.19 38.04
CA LYS A 340 -11.80 -7.33 38.90
C LYS A 340 -12.00 -6.87 40.33
N ASN A 341 -13.08 -7.33 40.98
CA ASN A 341 -13.39 -7.03 42.38
C ASN A 341 -13.38 -5.52 42.69
N LYS A 342 -13.95 -4.72 41.78
CA LYS A 342 -13.98 -3.24 41.87
C LYS A 342 -12.60 -2.56 41.81
N ASN A 343 -11.54 -3.31 41.47
CA ASN A 343 -10.20 -2.80 41.26
C ASN A 343 -9.88 -2.75 39.77
N ILE A 344 -9.24 -1.66 39.33
CA ILE A 344 -8.80 -1.45 37.97
C ILE A 344 -7.28 -1.58 37.94
N THR A 345 -6.78 -2.51 37.13
CA THR A 345 -5.36 -2.67 36.89
C THR A 345 -5.10 -2.54 35.40
N ILE A 346 -4.13 -1.72 35.03
CA ILE A 346 -3.71 -1.57 33.62
C ILE A 346 -2.51 -2.47 33.38
N ARG A 347 -2.57 -3.29 32.33
CA ARG A 347 -1.49 -4.16 31.90
C ARG A 347 -0.95 -3.68 30.58
N GLN A 348 0.30 -3.22 30.58
CA GLN A 348 1.01 -2.80 29.38
C GLN A 348 1.77 -3.99 28.76
N TYR A 349 1.94 -3.96 27.44
CA TYR A 349 2.72 -4.93 26.68
C TYR A 349 3.41 -4.25 25.49
N ASN A 350 4.48 -4.89 25.01
CA ASN A 350 5.26 -4.41 23.87
C ASN A 350 4.83 -5.13 22.59
N ALA A 351 5.29 -4.61 21.45
CA ALA A 351 5.05 -5.23 20.16
C ALA A 351 5.81 -6.55 20.00
N THR A 352 5.24 -7.41 19.16
CA THR A 352 5.83 -8.67 18.73
C THR A 352 6.18 -8.57 17.25
N SER A 353 7.20 -9.30 16.79
CA SER A 353 7.50 -9.41 15.37
C SER A 353 6.33 -10.00 14.60
N HIS A 354 6.04 -9.45 13.43
CA HIS A 354 5.07 -9.97 12.48
C HIS A 354 5.72 -10.12 11.09
N PRO A 355 5.11 -10.92 10.19
CA PRO A 355 5.56 -11.01 8.80
C PRO A 355 5.55 -9.64 8.10
N TYR A 356 6.45 -9.50 7.12
CA TYR A 356 6.59 -8.26 6.36
C TYR A 356 5.75 -8.32 5.09
N TRP A 357 4.96 -7.27 4.87
CA TRP A 357 4.25 -7.02 3.62
C TRP A 357 4.77 -5.75 2.97
N LEU A 358 4.87 -5.76 1.63
CA LEU A 358 5.08 -4.53 0.88
C LEU A 358 3.81 -3.65 0.98
N PRO A 359 3.95 -2.31 0.90
CA PRO A 359 2.81 -1.41 0.94
C PRO A 359 1.72 -1.82 -0.06
N ASN A 360 0.46 -1.73 0.36
CA ASN A 360 -0.71 -2.08 -0.45
C ASN A 360 -0.73 -3.52 -0.99
N PHE A 361 -0.05 -4.46 -0.32
CA PHE A 361 0.01 -5.87 -0.72
C PHE A 361 0.59 -6.09 -2.13
N MET A 362 1.50 -5.20 -2.54
CA MET A 362 2.17 -5.29 -3.83
C MET A 362 3.09 -6.52 -3.88
N ASP A 363 3.09 -7.23 -5.01
CA ASP A 363 4.03 -8.33 -5.23
C ASP A 363 5.42 -7.79 -5.62
N ALA A 364 6.43 -8.65 -5.45
CA ALA A 364 7.82 -8.26 -5.71
C ALA A 364 8.10 -7.89 -7.18
N PHE A 365 7.32 -8.40 -8.15
CA PHE A 365 7.50 -8.01 -9.55
C PHE A 365 6.94 -6.63 -9.80
N THR A 366 5.71 -6.35 -9.37
CA THR A 366 5.09 -5.02 -9.51
C THR A 366 5.96 -3.95 -8.85
N TRP A 367 6.55 -4.26 -7.70
CA TRP A 367 7.46 -3.34 -7.01
C TRP A 367 8.81 -3.13 -7.73
N SER A 368 9.43 -4.19 -8.23
CA SER A 368 10.79 -4.12 -8.78
C SER A 368 10.86 -3.80 -10.28
N LEU A 369 9.81 -4.08 -11.05
CA LEU A 369 9.83 -3.93 -12.50
C LEU A 369 10.08 -2.48 -12.96
N PRO A 370 9.49 -1.42 -12.34
CA PRO A 370 9.83 -0.05 -12.69
C PRO A 370 11.31 0.27 -12.48
N PHE A 371 11.89 -0.24 -11.39
CA PHE A 371 13.31 -0.06 -11.08
C PHE A 371 14.22 -0.78 -12.09
N VAL A 372 13.90 -2.05 -12.40
CA VAL A 372 14.66 -2.85 -13.38
C VAL A 372 14.61 -2.18 -14.75
N GLY A 373 13.42 -1.75 -15.18
CA GLY A 373 13.22 -1.03 -16.44
C GLY A 373 14.06 0.24 -16.51
N ALA A 374 14.03 1.06 -15.45
CA ALA A 374 14.84 2.27 -15.37
C ALA A 374 16.35 1.99 -15.46
N LYS A 375 16.85 0.98 -14.73
CA LYS A 375 18.28 0.65 -14.71
C LYS A 375 18.79 0.03 -16.00
N ILE A 376 17.99 -0.83 -16.64
CA ILE A 376 18.32 -1.33 -17.98
C ILE A 376 18.37 -0.17 -18.97
N THR A 377 17.41 0.75 -18.89
CA THR A 377 17.35 1.92 -19.78
C THR A 377 18.55 2.84 -19.56
N GLU A 378 18.92 3.13 -18.32
CA GLU A 378 20.11 3.90 -17.95
C GLU A 378 21.39 3.23 -18.48
N MET A 379 21.51 1.91 -18.33
CA MET A 379 22.63 1.15 -18.87
C MET A 379 22.69 1.23 -20.40
N LEU A 380 21.55 1.09 -21.08
CA LEU A 380 21.48 1.19 -22.53
C LEU A 380 21.83 2.61 -23.03
N LEU A 381 21.38 3.66 -22.33
CA LEU A 381 21.78 5.04 -22.62
C LEU A 381 23.27 5.25 -22.42
N ALA A 382 23.84 4.71 -21.33
CA ALA A 382 25.27 4.78 -21.09
C ALA A 382 26.07 4.09 -22.21
N ILE A 383 25.63 2.90 -22.67
CA ILE A 383 26.23 2.20 -23.80
C ILE A 383 26.11 3.03 -25.10
N LEU A 384 24.93 3.60 -25.37
CA LEU A 384 24.69 4.43 -26.55
C LEU A 384 25.48 5.74 -26.50
N SER A 385 25.76 6.28 -25.32
CA SER A 385 26.60 7.49 -25.15
C SER A 385 28.10 7.26 -25.40
N VAL A 386 28.53 6.00 -25.57
CA VAL A 386 29.89 5.67 -26.02
C VAL A 386 30.05 5.94 -27.53
N CYS A 387 28.95 5.96 -28.29
CA CYS A 387 28.97 6.47 -29.66
C CYS A 387 29.28 7.96 -29.64
N SER A 388 30.44 8.34 -30.17
CA SER A 388 30.90 9.74 -30.16
C SER A 388 30.09 10.61 -31.12
N ASP A 389 29.92 11.90 -30.80
CA ASP A 389 29.34 12.89 -31.73
C ASP A 389 30.10 12.90 -33.07
N GLN A 390 31.39 12.55 -33.06
CA GLN A 390 32.19 12.36 -34.28
C GLN A 390 31.69 11.24 -35.18
N GLU A 391 31.21 10.09 -34.69
CA GLU A 391 30.62 9.04 -35.56
C GLU A 391 29.23 9.44 -36.09
N LEU A 392 28.57 10.41 -35.45
CA LEU A 392 27.31 10.98 -35.91
C LEU A 392 27.52 12.18 -36.85
N GLU A 393 28.65 12.88 -36.77
CA GLU A 393 28.97 14.08 -37.56
C GLU A 393 29.95 13.81 -38.71
N SER A 394 30.82 12.79 -38.64
CA SER A 394 31.93 12.56 -39.60
C SER A 394 31.52 12.12 -41.01
N VAL A 395 30.24 12.22 -41.38
CA VAL A 395 29.78 11.97 -42.76
C VAL A 395 29.11 13.22 -43.34
N SER A 396 28.72 14.22 -42.54
CA SER A 396 28.10 15.43 -43.09
C SER A 396 29.10 16.32 -43.85
N SER A 397 30.40 16.17 -43.61
CA SER A 397 31.44 16.91 -44.33
C SER A 397 31.97 16.20 -45.57
N GLU A 398 31.65 14.92 -45.78
CA GLU A 398 32.08 14.17 -46.98
C GLU A 398 31.00 14.18 -48.08
N ASP A 399 29.74 14.44 -47.74
CA ASP A 399 28.65 14.62 -48.70
C ASP A 399 28.76 15.97 -49.48
N ASP A 400 29.35 17.02 -48.89
CA ASP A 400 29.51 18.34 -49.54
C ASP A 400 30.61 18.36 -50.63
N ASP A 401 31.61 17.46 -50.55
CA ASP A 401 32.70 17.39 -51.53
C ASP A 401 32.34 16.51 -52.75
N ALA A 402 31.40 15.57 -52.60
CA ALA A 402 30.93 14.70 -53.68
C ALA A 402 30.01 15.44 -54.68
N GLU A 403 29.30 16.48 -54.24
CA GLU A 403 28.45 17.31 -55.12
C GLU A 403 29.28 18.32 -55.93
N ARG A 404 30.44 18.78 -55.42
CA ARG A 404 31.37 19.64 -56.14
C ARG A 404 32.18 18.92 -57.23
N ALA A 405 32.45 17.62 -57.05
CA ALA A 405 33.21 16.82 -58.01
C ALA A 405 32.38 16.35 -59.22
N ARG A 406 31.04 16.37 -59.13
CA ARG A 406 30.12 15.99 -60.23
C ARG A 406 29.88 17.08 -61.27
N GLY A 407 30.46 18.27 -61.12
CA GLY A 407 30.27 19.41 -62.04
C GLY A 407 31.33 19.59 -63.14
N LEU A 408 32.34 18.71 -63.25
CA LEU A 408 33.52 18.97 -64.11
C LEU A 408 33.98 17.79 -64.98
N ALA A 409 33.13 16.81 -65.29
CA ALA A 409 33.49 15.73 -66.22
C ALA A 409 32.28 15.24 -67.03
N ASP A 410 31.73 16.13 -67.86
CA ASP A 410 31.05 15.74 -69.10
C ASP A 410 32.05 16.02 -70.24
N ASP A 411 32.63 14.96 -70.81
CA ASP A 411 32.97 14.84 -72.24
C ASP A 411 33.71 13.50 -72.52
N ASP A 412 32.95 12.57 -73.09
CA ASP A 412 33.23 11.92 -74.38
C ASP A 412 33.93 10.52 -74.51
N TYR A 413 33.31 9.69 -75.37
CA TYR A 413 33.64 8.40 -76.05
C TYR A 413 34.19 7.12 -75.34
N SER A 414 33.30 6.12 -75.27
CA SER A 414 33.32 4.77 -75.92
C SER A 414 34.50 3.76 -75.81
N SER A 415 34.10 2.53 -75.45
CA SER A 415 34.50 1.17 -75.92
C SER A 415 35.73 0.46 -75.34
N GLY A 416 35.56 -0.84 -75.03
CA GLY A 416 36.63 -1.83 -74.96
C GLY A 416 36.47 -2.87 -73.83
N GLU A 417 36.46 -4.15 -74.21
CA GLU A 417 36.25 -5.34 -73.37
C GLU A 417 37.46 -5.74 -72.50
N ASP A 418 37.14 -6.58 -71.50
CA ASP A 418 37.86 -7.75 -71.00
C ASP A 418 38.84 -7.66 -69.81
N ASP A 419 38.68 -8.71 -69.00
CA ASP A 419 39.66 -9.45 -68.22
C ASP A 419 39.83 -9.24 -66.70
N THR A 420 39.86 -10.42 -66.08
CA THR A 420 39.92 -10.88 -64.69
C THR A 420 40.88 -10.19 -63.71
N ARG A 421 40.46 -10.05 -62.43
CA ARG A 421 41.26 -10.32 -61.19
C ARG A 421 40.49 -10.11 -59.87
N THR A 422 41.01 -10.79 -58.85
CA THR A 422 40.55 -11.11 -57.48
C THR A 422 40.38 -9.96 -56.46
N ILE A 423 39.48 -10.17 -55.48
CA ILE A 423 39.05 -9.32 -54.32
C ILE A 423 40.19 -9.01 -53.30
N PRO A 424 40.14 -7.92 -52.49
CA PRO A 424 39.42 -7.94 -51.19
C PRO A 424 38.71 -6.61 -50.77
N ASP A 425 37.61 -6.75 -50.01
CA ASP A 425 36.95 -5.78 -49.10
C ASP A 425 36.72 -4.32 -49.56
N GLY A 426 35.49 -4.03 -50.02
CA GLY A 426 35.00 -2.66 -50.24
C GLY A 426 34.33 -2.05 -49.00
N PRO A 427 34.43 -0.73 -48.77
CA PRO A 427 33.74 -0.04 -47.68
C PRO A 427 32.22 -0.09 -47.90
N ALA A 428 31.45 -0.21 -46.81
CA ALA A 428 30.00 -0.25 -46.86
C ALA A 428 29.43 0.99 -47.60
N SER A 429 28.39 0.78 -48.42
CA SER A 429 27.66 1.83 -49.14
C SER A 429 27.24 2.98 -48.23
N LEU A 430 27.40 4.23 -48.67
CA LEU A 430 26.99 5.46 -47.95
C LEU A 430 25.51 5.45 -47.53
N THR A 431 24.65 4.77 -48.29
CA THR A 431 23.22 4.59 -47.95
C THR A 431 23.02 3.67 -46.74
N ASP A 432 23.85 2.63 -46.59
CA ASP A 432 23.79 1.68 -45.46
C ASP A 432 24.25 2.33 -44.15
N LEU A 433 25.11 3.36 -44.23
CA LEU A 433 25.54 4.15 -43.08
C LEU A 433 24.47 5.15 -42.62
N ALA A 434 23.76 5.80 -43.56
CA ALA A 434 22.64 6.69 -43.25
C ALA A 434 21.46 5.93 -42.61
N ASP A 435 21.11 4.76 -43.15
CA ASP A 435 20.06 3.89 -42.59
C ASP A 435 20.44 3.40 -41.19
N ARG A 436 21.72 3.03 -40.96
CA ARG A 436 22.22 2.67 -39.63
C ARG A 436 22.13 3.84 -38.64
N ARG A 437 22.40 5.07 -39.07
CA ARG A 437 22.28 6.28 -38.24
C ARG A 437 20.84 6.58 -37.85
N GLU A 438 19.89 6.41 -38.77
CA GLU A 438 18.47 6.57 -38.48
C GLU A 438 17.97 5.48 -37.51
N VAL A 439 18.43 4.25 -37.66
CA VAL A 439 18.15 3.15 -36.73
C VAL A 439 18.71 3.44 -35.32
N ILE A 440 19.90 4.02 -35.20
CA ILE A 440 20.50 4.39 -33.90
C ILE A 440 19.69 5.54 -33.26
N LYS A 441 19.33 6.57 -34.03
CA LYS A 441 18.50 7.68 -33.56
C LYS A 441 17.12 7.20 -33.07
N ASN A 442 16.48 6.31 -33.82
CA ASN A 442 15.21 5.70 -33.43
C ASN A 442 15.33 4.82 -32.18
N LYS A 443 16.46 4.12 -32.00
CA LYS A 443 16.75 3.36 -30.77
C LYS A 443 16.96 4.30 -29.57
N ILE A 444 17.69 5.40 -29.72
CA ILE A 444 17.88 6.41 -28.66
C ILE A 444 16.53 7.01 -28.25
N LEU A 445 15.69 7.39 -29.22
CA LEU A 445 14.34 7.92 -28.95
C LEU A 445 13.44 6.89 -28.26
N ALA A 446 13.50 5.61 -28.66
CA ALA A 446 12.74 4.54 -28.02
C ALA A 446 13.19 4.29 -26.57
N VAL A 447 14.50 4.31 -26.32
CA VAL A 447 15.08 4.17 -24.97
C VAL A 447 14.71 5.37 -24.09
N GLY A 448 14.74 6.60 -24.62
CA GLY A 448 14.26 7.79 -23.91
C GLY A 448 12.76 7.75 -23.58
N ARG A 449 11.92 7.21 -24.47
CA ARG A 449 10.48 6.99 -24.20
C ARG A 449 10.26 5.98 -23.07
N MET A 450 10.98 4.87 -23.08
CA MET A 450 10.90 3.87 -22.00
C MET A 450 11.34 4.45 -20.65
N GLN A 451 12.39 5.30 -20.63
CA GLN A 451 12.85 5.94 -19.40
C GLN A 451 11.73 6.74 -18.71
N ARG A 452 10.97 7.53 -19.49
CA ARG A 452 9.87 8.35 -18.94
C ARG A 452 8.72 7.50 -18.42
N VAL A 453 8.37 6.42 -19.12
CA VAL A 453 7.31 5.49 -18.67
C VAL A 453 7.71 4.84 -17.34
N PHE A 454 8.93 4.33 -17.23
CA PHE A 454 9.40 3.70 -15.98
C PHE A 454 9.59 4.70 -14.84
N GLN A 455 9.88 5.96 -15.15
CA GLN A 455 9.93 7.03 -14.16
C GLN A 455 8.54 7.36 -13.60
N LEU A 456 7.52 7.48 -14.46
CA LEU A 456 6.14 7.72 -14.02
C LEU A 456 5.60 6.56 -13.19
N LEU A 457 5.81 5.31 -13.63
CA LEU A 457 5.40 4.12 -12.88
C LEU A 457 6.06 4.05 -11.49
N ARG A 458 7.29 4.54 -11.38
CA ARG A 458 8.00 4.63 -10.11
C ARG A 458 7.43 5.70 -9.21
N GLU A 459 7.15 6.89 -9.74
CA GLU A 459 6.53 7.98 -8.98
C GLU A 459 5.14 7.56 -8.44
N GLU A 460 4.34 6.84 -9.23
CA GLU A 460 3.08 6.26 -8.76
C GLU A 460 3.27 5.21 -7.65
N ALA A 461 4.27 4.33 -7.80
CA ALA A 461 4.58 3.33 -6.78
C ALA A 461 5.08 3.95 -5.45
N GLU A 462 5.82 5.06 -5.51
CA GLU A 462 6.34 5.77 -4.33
C GLU A 462 5.24 6.56 -3.60
N ASN A 463 4.31 7.19 -4.32
CA ASN A 463 3.16 7.91 -3.75
C ASN A 463 2.14 7.01 -3.01
N ALA A 464 2.24 5.69 -3.17
CA ALA A 464 1.34 4.73 -2.55
C ALA A 464 1.65 4.46 -1.05
N THR A 465 2.67 5.12 -0.48
CA THR A 465 3.07 4.97 0.93
C THR A 465 2.18 5.80 1.86
N GLU A 466 1.62 5.17 2.90
CA GLU A 466 0.65 5.79 3.83
C GLU A 466 1.22 6.94 4.69
N LEU A 467 2.54 7.07 4.77
CA LEU A 467 3.18 8.15 5.52
C LEU A 467 3.58 9.27 4.57
N LEU A 468 2.84 10.38 4.62
CA LEU A 468 3.17 11.57 3.86
C LEU A 468 4.38 12.27 4.49
N PRO A 469 5.38 12.69 3.69
CA PRO A 469 6.43 13.56 4.19
C PRO A 469 5.84 14.92 4.60
N THR A 470 6.23 15.42 5.77
CA THR A 470 5.79 16.72 6.26
C THR A 470 6.27 17.85 5.33
N PRO A 471 5.37 18.74 4.86
CA PRO A 471 5.76 19.92 4.09
C PRO A 471 6.43 20.93 5.03
N GLY A 472 7.76 20.84 5.16
CA GLY A 472 8.56 21.71 6.03
C GLY A 472 9.93 21.13 6.41
N ALA A 473 10.09 19.81 6.32
CA ALA A 473 11.35 19.12 6.62
C ALA A 473 12.46 19.36 5.58
N VAL A 474 12.10 19.82 4.37
CA VAL A 474 13.05 20.21 3.31
C VAL A 474 13.69 21.60 3.53
N ALA A 475 13.21 22.39 4.49
CA ALA A 475 13.69 23.75 4.71
C ALA A 475 14.85 23.88 5.72
N ALA A 476 15.20 22.81 6.45
CA ALA A 476 16.24 22.87 7.49
C ALA A 476 17.37 21.85 7.24
N GLY A 477 18.25 22.21 6.29
CA GLY A 477 19.68 21.92 6.45
C GLY A 477 20.28 20.76 5.68
N ILE A 478 20.34 20.85 4.35
CA ILE A 478 21.56 20.55 3.57
C ILE A 478 21.60 21.55 2.41
N THR A 479 22.29 22.68 2.60
CA THR A 479 22.74 23.50 1.48
C THR A 479 23.85 22.72 0.77
N ALA A 480 23.51 21.99 -0.30
CA ALA A 480 24.51 21.50 -1.24
C ALA A 480 25.19 22.70 -1.93
N PRO A 481 26.52 22.70 -2.12
CA PRO A 481 27.19 23.84 -2.74
C PRO A 481 26.75 23.95 -4.19
N ALA A 482 26.16 25.09 -4.55
CA ALA A 482 25.87 25.46 -5.92
C ALA A 482 27.19 25.81 -6.63
N SER A 483 27.79 24.86 -7.33
CA SER A 483 28.77 25.14 -8.38
C SER A 483 28.41 24.33 -9.62
N GLY A 484 27.47 24.84 -10.40
CA GLY A 484 27.15 24.33 -11.73
C GLY A 484 28.09 24.92 -12.77
N TRP A 485 28.75 24.05 -13.54
CA TRP A 485 29.14 24.37 -14.92
C TRP A 485 27.96 23.97 -15.82
N ALA A 486 27.51 24.87 -16.69
CA ALA A 486 26.44 24.63 -17.65
C ALA A 486 26.82 23.51 -18.64
N GLY A 487 26.24 22.31 -18.47
CA GLY A 487 26.29 21.24 -19.47
C GLY A 487 26.60 19.81 -18.97
N GLY A 488 26.82 19.55 -17.68
CA GLY A 488 27.28 18.24 -17.19
C GLY A 488 26.27 17.47 -16.33
N PHE A 489 26.06 16.19 -16.65
CA PHE A 489 25.30 15.22 -15.87
C PHE A 489 25.78 15.12 -14.40
N SER A 490 24.86 15.20 -13.44
CA SER A 490 25.13 15.01 -12.01
C SER A 490 25.24 13.52 -11.67
N LEU A 491 26.45 13.07 -11.30
CA LEU A 491 26.71 11.72 -10.78
C LEU A 491 26.67 11.71 -9.24
N ALA A 492 25.70 12.38 -8.62
CA ALA A 492 25.55 12.50 -7.16
C ALA A 492 24.28 11.83 -6.62
N GLY A 493 23.85 10.71 -7.21
CA GLY A 493 22.60 10.01 -6.85
C GLY A 493 22.71 8.48 -6.67
N ALA A 494 23.93 7.93 -6.53
CA ALA A 494 24.11 6.46 -6.54
C ALA A 494 23.75 5.74 -5.21
N ALA A 495 23.42 6.47 -4.14
CA ALA A 495 23.23 5.85 -2.82
C ALA A 495 21.81 5.33 -2.53
N ASP A 496 20.79 5.65 -3.35
CA ASP A 496 19.41 5.24 -3.02
C ASP A 496 18.54 4.98 -4.25
N ALA A 497 18.94 4.00 -5.05
CA ALA A 497 18.30 3.75 -6.33
C ALA A 497 16.99 2.94 -6.22
N LEU A 498 16.73 2.24 -5.11
CA LEU A 498 15.56 1.35 -4.94
C LEU A 498 14.32 2.03 -4.31
N GLY A 499 14.35 3.34 -4.09
CA GLY A 499 13.14 4.07 -3.68
C GLY A 499 12.67 3.68 -2.28
N VAL A 500 13.58 3.32 -1.38
CA VAL A 500 13.26 2.96 -0.01
C VAL A 500 12.99 4.20 0.85
N HIS A 501 12.23 5.17 0.32
CA HIS A 501 11.84 6.38 1.04
C HIS A 501 11.02 6.05 2.30
N GLY A 502 10.27 4.94 2.31
CA GLY A 502 9.65 4.42 3.53
C GLY A 502 10.66 4.11 4.66
N GLN A 503 11.88 3.66 4.34
CA GLN A 503 12.96 3.52 5.33
C GLN A 503 13.61 4.86 5.70
N GLN A 504 13.58 5.87 4.83
CA GLN A 504 14.06 7.21 5.16
C GLN A 504 13.10 7.94 6.11
N VAL A 505 11.78 7.84 5.89
CA VAL A 505 10.76 8.34 6.83
C VAL A 505 10.90 7.65 8.18
N ARG A 506 11.07 6.31 8.20
CA ARG A 506 11.40 5.54 9.43
C ARG A 506 12.68 6.01 10.12
N LYS A 507 13.68 6.50 9.38
CA LYS A 507 14.92 7.07 9.96
C LYS A 507 14.74 8.50 10.48
N MET A 508 13.72 9.22 9.99
CA MET A 508 13.42 10.60 10.39
C MET A 508 12.52 10.67 11.62
N ILE A 509 11.62 9.70 11.79
CA ILE A 509 10.77 9.55 12.97
C ILE A 509 11.64 9.01 14.13
N ARG A 510 11.86 9.83 15.16
CA ARG A 510 12.68 9.45 16.32
C ARG A 510 11.90 9.39 17.63
N SER A 511 10.67 9.89 17.62
CA SER A 511 9.82 9.98 18.81
C SER A 511 8.36 9.71 18.48
N PHE A 512 7.58 9.35 19.50
CA PHE A 512 6.13 9.21 19.41
C PHE A 512 5.45 10.47 18.86
N SER A 513 5.93 11.66 19.27
CA SER A 513 5.39 12.94 18.78
C SER A 513 5.66 13.16 17.30
N ASP A 514 6.84 12.75 16.79
CA ASP A 514 7.18 12.89 15.38
C ASP A 514 6.31 11.96 14.53
N ALA A 515 6.12 10.71 15.00
CA ALA A 515 5.23 9.73 14.36
C ALA A 515 3.80 10.28 14.28
N ARG A 516 3.27 10.75 15.41
CA ARG A 516 1.92 11.34 15.49
C ARG A 516 1.76 12.55 14.57
N ALA A 517 2.78 13.40 14.46
CA ALA A 517 2.73 14.55 13.56
C ALA A 517 2.72 14.14 12.08
N SER A 518 3.49 13.12 11.70
CA SER A 518 3.53 12.61 10.32
C SER A 518 2.23 11.90 9.91
N ASP A 519 1.50 11.35 10.88
CA ASP A 519 0.29 10.56 10.67
C ASP A 519 -1.00 11.37 10.86
N LEU A 520 -0.90 12.64 11.29
CA LEU A 520 -2.04 13.48 11.62
C LEU A 520 -3.07 13.62 10.47
N ALA A 521 -2.61 13.58 9.22
CA ALA A 521 -3.48 13.63 8.05
C ALA A 521 -4.37 12.37 7.91
N ASN A 522 -3.85 11.20 8.30
CA ASN A 522 -4.56 9.92 8.26
C ASN A 522 -5.51 9.74 9.45
N GLU A 523 -5.33 10.52 10.52
CA GLU A 523 -6.26 10.56 11.65
C GLU A 523 -7.54 11.34 11.34
N ARG A 524 -7.58 12.05 10.20
CA ARG A 524 -8.74 12.83 9.74
C ARG A 524 -9.72 11.95 8.96
N MET A 525 -11.02 12.23 9.06
CA MET A 525 -12.01 11.67 8.16
C MET A 525 -11.64 12.04 6.70
N PRO A 526 -11.51 11.05 5.79
CA PRO A 526 -11.23 11.33 4.39
C PRO A 526 -12.32 12.24 3.80
N ALA A 527 -11.93 13.17 2.93
CA ALA A 527 -12.91 14.00 2.23
C ALA A 527 -13.88 13.09 1.45
N ALA A 528 -15.16 13.48 1.38
CA ALA A 528 -16.19 12.69 0.70
C ALA A 528 -15.71 12.35 -0.71
N PHE A 529 -15.49 11.05 -0.97
CA PHE A 529 -15.28 10.56 -2.32
C PHE A 529 -16.58 10.79 -3.09
N ASP A 530 -16.49 11.47 -4.23
CA ASP A 530 -17.58 11.47 -5.18
C ASP A 530 -17.71 10.04 -5.72
N TYR A 531 -18.68 9.28 -5.21
CA TYR A 531 -18.94 7.89 -5.61
C TYR A 531 -19.25 7.76 -7.11
N ALA A 532 -19.49 8.87 -7.81
CA ALA A 532 -19.70 8.93 -9.27
C ALA A 532 -18.43 9.26 -10.08
N ALA A 533 -17.32 9.64 -9.44
CA ALA A 533 -16.05 9.89 -10.13
C ALA A 533 -15.26 8.58 -10.28
N PRO A 534 -14.81 8.21 -11.49
CA PRO A 534 -13.91 7.07 -11.66
C PRO A 534 -12.64 7.37 -10.87
N SER A 535 -12.39 6.56 -9.84
CA SER A 535 -11.24 6.67 -8.95
C SER A 535 -9.95 6.93 -9.73
N ALA A 536 -9.31 8.07 -9.49
CA ALA A 536 -7.97 8.37 -10.00
C ALA A 536 -6.86 7.61 -9.23
N LEU A 537 -7.17 6.41 -8.76
CA LEU A 537 -6.21 5.42 -8.30
C LEU A 537 -6.46 4.16 -9.14
N PRO A 538 -5.67 3.92 -10.20
CA PRO A 538 -5.86 2.74 -11.02
C PRO A 538 -5.55 1.49 -10.19
N LEU A 539 -6.56 0.63 -10.03
CA LEU A 539 -6.34 -0.76 -9.69
C LEU A 539 -5.48 -1.35 -10.82
N VAL A 540 -4.18 -1.57 -10.58
CA VAL A 540 -3.37 -2.38 -11.49
C VAL A 540 -3.75 -3.84 -11.21
N PRO A 541 -4.37 -4.57 -12.15
CA PRO A 541 -4.57 -6.00 -11.97
C PRO A 541 -3.22 -6.68 -12.06
N VAL A 542 -2.94 -7.56 -11.10
CA VAL A 542 -1.80 -8.46 -11.13
C VAL A 542 -1.88 -9.31 -12.42
N PRO A 543 -0.80 -9.47 -13.19
CA PRO A 543 -0.78 -10.44 -14.27
C PRO A 543 -1.05 -11.83 -13.67
N SER A 544 -2.23 -12.38 -13.95
CA SER A 544 -2.60 -13.72 -13.53
C SER A 544 -1.61 -14.72 -14.14
N MET A 545 -0.72 -15.27 -13.31
CA MET A 545 -0.06 -16.51 -13.64
C MET A 545 -1.11 -17.61 -13.57
N ARG A 546 -1.49 -18.14 -14.74
CA ARG A 546 -2.36 -19.31 -14.87
C ARG A 546 -1.94 -20.39 -13.87
N ILE A 547 -2.86 -20.74 -12.98
CA ILE A 547 -2.84 -22.00 -12.25
C ILE A 547 -3.17 -23.09 -13.30
N PRO A 548 -2.28 -24.06 -13.57
CA PRO A 548 -2.62 -25.16 -14.47
C PRO A 548 -3.65 -26.04 -13.76
N GLY A 549 -4.90 -26.10 -14.26
CA GLY A 549 -5.88 -27.07 -13.74
C GLY A 549 -7.37 -26.74 -13.85
N PHE A 550 -7.79 -25.57 -14.36
CA PHE A 550 -9.21 -25.28 -14.60
C PHE A 550 -9.46 -25.00 -16.09
N GLU A 551 -9.90 -26.03 -16.81
CA GLU A 551 -10.54 -25.87 -18.12
C GLU A 551 -11.99 -25.47 -17.89
N LEU A 552 -12.36 -24.24 -18.26
CA LEU A 552 -13.78 -23.87 -18.41
C LEU A 552 -14.17 -24.16 -19.85
N ALA A 553 -15.18 -25.00 -19.99
CA ALA A 553 -15.78 -25.44 -21.24
C ALA A 553 -16.29 -24.25 -22.07
N GLU A 554 -15.93 -24.25 -23.34
CA GLU A 554 -16.63 -23.51 -24.39
C GLU A 554 -17.93 -24.25 -24.70
N ASP A 555 -19.07 -23.55 -24.67
CA ASP A 555 -20.26 -24.01 -25.38
C ASP A 555 -20.90 -22.84 -26.14
N GLU A 556 -21.09 -23.10 -27.43
CA GLU A 556 -21.78 -22.31 -28.43
C GLU A 556 -23.26 -22.08 -28.05
N LEU A 557 -23.86 -20.99 -28.53
CA LEU A 557 -25.18 -21.02 -29.20
C LEU A 557 -25.51 -19.68 -29.89
N ASP A 558 -25.88 -19.82 -31.16
CA ASP A 558 -26.16 -18.82 -32.18
C ASP A 558 -27.47 -18.01 -32.03
N ALA A 559 -27.41 -16.79 -32.56
CA ALA A 559 -28.39 -16.02 -33.34
C ALA A 559 -29.92 -16.13 -33.07
N GLN A 560 -30.55 -15.01 -32.72
CA GLN A 560 -31.68 -14.38 -33.46
C GLN A 560 -32.04 -13.00 -32.87
N GLY A 561 -32.43 -12.06 -33.73
CA GLY A 561 -32.45 -10.62 -33.43
C GLY A 561 -33.75 -10.00 -32.90
N ALA A 562 -33.78 -8.67 -33.07
CA ALA A 562 -34.85 -7.70 -32.86
C ALA A 562 -34.85 -6.90 -31.53
N GLY A 563 -34.32 -5.66 -31.64
CA GLY A 563 -34.99 -4.41 -31.25
C GLY A 563 -35.32 -4.16 -29.78
N GLY A 564 -34.55 -3.28 -29.13
CA GLY A 564 -34.94 -2.64 -27.87
C GLY A 564 -33.87 -1.69 -27.34
N SER A 565 -34.12 -0.39 -27.46
CA SER A 565 -33.28 0.71 -26.96
C SER A 565 -33.12 0.69 -25.44
N GLY A 566 -31.87 0.69 -24.97
CA GLY A 566 -31.50 0.91 -23.57
C GLY A 566 -30.04 1.33 -23.46
N VAL A 567 -29.80 2.57 -23.03
CA VAL A 567 -28.46 3.11 -22.77
C VAL A 567 -27.86 2.39 -21.56
N GLY A 568 -26.91 1.47 -21.80
CA GLY A 568 -26.17 0.74 -20.78
C GLY A 568 -24.69 1.11 -20.81
N GLY A 569 -24.23 1.81 -19.78
CA GLY A 569 -22.81 2.11 -19.56
C GLY A 569 -22.04 0.87 -19.13
N GLY A 570 -21.27 0.30 -20.05
CA GLY A 570 -20.32 -0.78 -19.76
C GLY A 570 -19.03 -0.22 -19.17
N GLY A 571 -18.86 -0.38 -17.85
CA GLY A 571 -17.58 -0.15 -17.17
C GLY A 571 -16.56 -1.22 -17.56
N GLY A 572 -15.84 -0.98 -18.66
CA GLY A 572 -14.73 -1.80 -19.11
C GLY A 572 -13.51 -1.68 -18.19
N ARG A 573 -12.98 -2.83 -17.78
CA ARG A 573 -11.73 -3.04 -17.05
C ARG A 573 -10.57 -2.35 -17.78
N ARG A 574 -9.91 -1.38 -17.12
CA ARG A 574 -8.71 -0.72 -17.68
C ARG A 574 -7.46 -1.49 -17.28
N GLY A 575 -6.80 -2.14 -18.24
CA GLY A 575 -5.50 -2.80 -18.05
C GLY A 575 -4.33 -1.84 -18.24
N MET A 576 -3.12 -2.27 -17.84
CA MET A 576 -1.84 -1.56 -18.05
C MET A 576 -1.64 -1.12 -19.52
N GLU A 577 -2.21 -1.85 -20.46
CA GLU A 577 -2.21 -1.54 -21.90
C GLU A 577 -3.00 -0.26 -22.22
N GLU A 578 -4.12 0.02 -21.55
CA GLU A 578 -4.93 1.24 -21.79
C GLU A 578 -4.28 2.49 -21.21
N LEU A 579 -3.52 2.40 -20.11
CA LEU A 579 -2.77 3.54 -19.56
C LEU A 579 -1.61 3.91 -20.47
N ILE A 580 -0.90 2.92 -21.01
CA ILE A 580 0.14 3.12 -22.01
C ILE A 580 -0.48 3.74 -23.27
N LYS A 581 -1.63 3.24 -23.71
CA LYS A 581 -2.34 3.75 -24.90
C LYS A 581 -2.84 5.18 -24.71
N LYS A 582 -3.40 5.51 -23.54
CA LYS A 582 -3.88 6.85 -23.22
C LYS A 582 -2.75 7.88 -23.11
N ALA A 583 -1.62 7.50 -22.50
CA ALA A 583 -0.43 8.36 -22.44
C ALA A 583 0.18 8.62 -23.84
N LEU A 584 0.02 7.67 -24.77
CA LEU A 584 0.43 7.83 -26.17
C LEU A 584 -0.59 8.62 -27.01
N GLU A 585 -1.88 8.50 -26.70
CA GLU A 585 -2.99 9.20 -27.37
C GLU A 585 -3.10 10.69 -26.97
N GLU A 586 -2.86 11.04 -25.70
CA GLU A 586 -2.87 12.44 -25.22
C GLU A 586 -1.80 13.32 -25.89
N GLU A 587 -0.76 12.74 -26.51
CA GLU A 587 0.28 13.45 -27.27
C GLU A 587 0.10 13.38 -28.80
N GLY A 588 -1.05 12.89 -29.30
CA GLY A 588 -1.41 12.95 -30.72
C GLY A 588 -0.70 11.96 -31.64
N LEU A 589 -0.21 10.83 -31.11
CA LEU A 589 0.54 9.82 -31.87
C LEU A 589 -0.19 8.47 -31.84
N GLY A 590 -0.92 8.15 -32.92
CA GLY A 590 -1.71 6.93 -33.05
C GLY A 590 -0.86 5.64 -33.02
N ASP A 591 -1.27 4.69 -32.19
CA ASP A 591 -0.64 3.38 -31.97
C ASP A 591 -0.77 2.47 -33.21
N GLY A 592 0.33 2.25 -33.93
CA GLY A 592 0.44 1.31 -35.05
C GLY A 592 0.45 -0.18 -34.64
N GLY A 593 -0.22 -0.54 -33.53
CA GLY A 593 -0.30 -1.89 -33.00
C GLY A 593 1.04 -2.43 -32.47
N MET A 594 1.89 -1.55 -31.93
CA MET A 594 3.21 -1.94 -31.42
C MET A 594 3.08 -2.76 -30.13
N VAL A 595 2.11 -2.41 -29.29
CA VAL A 595 1.79 -3.08 -28.02
C VAL A 595 1.24 -4.49 -28.29
N GLU A 596 0.30 -4.60 -29.23
CA GLU A 596 -0.34 -5.87 -29.62
C GLU A 596 0.65 -6.87 -30.24
N ARG A 597 1.65 -6.38 -30.99
CA ARG A 597 2.74 -7.21 -31.53
C ARG A 597 3.72 -7.66 -30.46
N LEU A 598 3.98 -6.84 -29.45
CA LEU A 598 4.89 -7.19 -28.36
C LEU A 598 4.23 -8.22 -27.42
N ALA A 599 2.95 -8.04 -27.11
CA ALA A 599 2.14 -8.98 -26.33
C ALA A 599 2.04 -10.35 -27.03
N ASN A 600 1.74 -10.38 -28.34
CA ASN A 600 1.69 -11.63 -29.11
C ASN A 600 3.05 -12.35 -29.20
N LYS A 601 4.16 -11.60 -29.19
CA LYS A 601 5.51 -12.16 -29.26
C LYS A 601 5.99 -12.72 -27.91
N ILE A 602 5.41 -12.25 -26.81
CA ILE A 602 5.63 -12.77 -25.46
C ILE A 602 4.72 -13.97 -25.19
N ALA A 603 3.48 -13.95 -25.68
CA ALA A 603 2.53 -15.07 -25.60
C ALA A 603 2.94 -16.28 -26.48
N GLY A 604 3.54 -16.03 -27.64
CA GLY A 604 4.09 -17.05 -28.53
C GLY A 604 5.47 -17.54 -28.08
N GLY A 605 5.53 -18.37 -27.04
CA GLY A 605 6.77 -18.96 -26.54
C GLY A 605 7.66 -19.54 -27.65
N ARG A 606 8.94 -19.16 -27.67
CA ARG A 606 9.94 -19.67 -28.62
C ARG A 606 10.06 -21.20 -28.48
N LYS A 607 9.74 -21.94 -29.55
CA LYS A 607 10.24 -23.31 -29.74
C LYS A 607 11.77 -23.26 -29.74
N ALA A 608 12.39 -23.94 -28.78
CA ALA A 608 13.84 -24.05 -28.67
C ALA A 608 14.44 -24.74 -29.91
N GLY A 609 15.19 -24.00 -30.73
CA GLY A 609 16.07 -24.59 -31.73
C GLY A 609 17.30 -25.18 -31.05
N ARG A 610 17.65 -26.43 -31.39
CA ARG A 610 18.84 -27.14 -30.91
C ARG A 610 20.11 -26.26 -31.02
N PRO A 611 20.96 -26.21 -29.97
CA PRO A 611 22.22 -25.46 -30.05
C PRO A 611 23.19 -26.12 -31.04
N LYS A 612 23.73 -25.33 -31.98
CA LYS A 612 24.89 -25.72 -32.80
C LYS A 612 26.16 -25.62 -31.96
N ALA A 613 27.01 -26.64 -32.01
CA ALA A 613 28.31 -26.65 -31.34
C ALA A 613 29.25 -25.57 -31.90
N LEU A 614 29.87 -24.78 -31.02
CA LEU A 614 30.96 -23.89 -31.38
C LEU A 614 32.21 -24.71 -31.75
N LYS A 615 32.76 -24.47 -32.95
CA LYS A 615 34.05 -24.99 -33.38
C LYS A 615 35.17 -24.35 -32.55
N ARG A 616 35.96 -25.16 -31.86
CA ARG A 616 37.26 -24.74 -31.28
C ARG A 616 38.22 -24.41 -32.42
N TYR A 617 38.80 -23.22 -32.41
CA TYR A 617 40.05 -22.97 -33.14
C TYR A 617 41.20 -23.33 -32.21
N GLU A 618 42.00 -24.30 -32.66
CA GLU A 618 43.24 -24.72 -32.03
C GLU A 618 44.28 -23.60 -32.20
N THR A 619 44.86 -23.16 -31.09
CA THR A 619 46.16 -22.49 -31.08
C THR A 619 47.23 -23.57 -31.17
N ALA A 620 48.00 -23.58 -32.25
CA ALA A 620 49.24 -24.34 -32.37
C ALA A 620 50.43 -23.35 -32.21
N PRO A 621 51.61 -23.87 -31.82
CA PRO A 621 52.53 -23.28 -30.83
C PRO A 621 53.25 -22.01 -31.23
#